data_AF-A0A496B7S1-F1
#
_entry.id   AF-A0A496B7S1-F1
#
_cell.length_a   1.000
_cell.length_b   1.000
_cell.length_c   1.000
_cell.angle_alpha   90.00
_cell.angle_beta   90.00
_cell.angle_gamma   90.00
#
_symmetry.space_group_name_H-M   'P 1'
#
loop_
_entity.id
_entity.type
_entity.pdbx_description
1 polymer ?
#
loop_
_entity_poly.entity_id
_entity_poly.type
_entity_poly.pdbx_seq_one_letter_code
_entity_poly.pdbx_strand_id
1 'polypeptide(L)'
;MPRIFDNIAQALLPALRETLKTATHADFCVGYFNLRGWKALADSVEAWHGGEGNCCRLLVGMQRLPQEELRHAKRLHKQDDRIDNQTALRLKRRLAEEFREQLTVGVPTREDEEGLRQLAQQLRDKKVQVKLFLRHPL
;
A
#
# COMPACT_ATOMS: atom_id res chain seq x y z
N MET A 1 16.99 -18.81 -6.50
CA MET A 1 15.69 -19.49 -6.68
C MET A 1 14.60 -18.64 -6.04
N PRO A 2 13.38 -18.59 -6.61
CA PRO A 2 12.26 -17.89 -5.98
C PRO A 2 11.88 -18.60 -4.67
N ARG A 3 11.56 -17.80 -3.64
CA ARG A 3 11.00 -18.29 -2.37
C ARG A 3 9.51 -18.00 -2.37
N ILE A 4 8.70 -19.02 -2.12
CA ILE A 4 7.23 -18.91 -2.05
C ILE A 4 6.83 -19.20 -0.62
N PHE A 5 5.96 -18.36 -0.06
CA PHE A 5 5.53 -18.44 1.34
C PHE A 5 4.02 -18.68 1.41
N ASP A 6 3.64 -19.72 2.13
CA ASP A 6 2.26 -20.04 2.50
C ASP A 6 1.97 -19.74 3.99
N ASN A 7 3.00 -19.34 4.75
CA ASN A 7 2.98 -19.15 6.20
C ASN A 7 2.68 -20.43 7.02
N ILE A 8 2.87 -21.63 6.44
CA ILE A 8 2.72 -22.90 7.16
C ILE A 8 4.06 -23.33 7.77
N ALA A 9 5.04 -23.67 6.93
CA ALA A 9 6.37 -24.07 7.37
C ALA A 9 7.37 -22.90 7.40
N GLN A 10 7.17 -21.91 6.52
CA GLN A 10 7.99 -20.72 6.43
C GLN A 10 7.10 -19.47 6.46
N ALA A 11 7.33 -18.61 7.44
CA ALA A 11 6.63 -17.35 7.55
C ALA A 11 7.26 -16.27 6.66
N LEU A 12 6.41 -15.50 5.98
CA LEU A 12 6.81 -14.39 5.12
C LEU A 12 7.51 -13.28 5.92
N LEU A 13 6.97 -12.89 7.07
CA LEU A 13 7.44 -11.73 7.83
C LEU A 13 8.93 -11.83 8.25
N PRO A 14 9.41 -12.92 8.88
CA PRO A 14 10.82 -13.06 9.23
C PRO A 14 11.73 -13.01 7.99
N ALA A 15 11.34 -13.69 6.92
CA ALA A 15 12.09 -13.72 5.67
C ALA A 15 12.19 -12.34 5.01
N LEU A 16 11.09 -11.58 5.03
CA LEU A 16 11.04 -10.24 4.51
C LEU A 16 11.90 -9.28 5.33
N ARG A 17 11.84 -9.35 6.67
CA ARG A 17 12.71 -8.55 7.56
C ARG A 17 14.19 -8.83 7.29
N GLU A 18 14.57 -10.09 7.12
CA GLU A 18 15.95 -10.45 6.81
C GLU A 18 16.41 -9.86 5.48
N THR A 19 15.53 -9.89 4.48
CA THR A 19 15.81 -9.33 3.15
C THR A 19 15.97 -7.81 3.22
N LEU A 20 15.18 -7.13 4.04
CA LEU A 20 15.24 -5.68 4.20
C LEU A 20 16.49 -5.20 4.95
N LYS A 21 17.11 -6.02 5.81
CA LYS A 21 18.35 -5.65 6.53
C LYS A 21 19.50 -5.28 5.60
N THR A 22 19.60 -5.94 4.45
CA THR A 22 20.66 -5.69 3.46
C THR A 22 20.20 -4.81 2.31
N ALA A 23 18.94 -4.35 2.34
CA ALA A 23 18.36 -3.55 1.27
C ALA A 23 18.56 -2.05 1.53
N THR A 24 18.77 -1.30 0.46
CA THR A 24 18.81 0.17 0.49
C THR A 24 17.45 0.81 0.20
N HIS A 25 16.53 0.05 -0.40
CA HIS A 25 15.17 0.44 -0.75
C HIS A 25 14.29 -0.80 -0.89
N ALA A 26 12.98 -0.61 -0.94
CA ALA A 26 12.03 -1.68 -1.24
C ALA A 26 10.86 -1.19 -2.09
N ASP A 27 10.44 -2.03 -3.03
CA ASP A 27 9.26 -1.80 -3.86
C ASP A 27 8.22 -2.85 -3.56
N PHE A 28 7.06 -2.42 -3.08
CA PHE A 28 5.93 -3.29 -2.77
C PHE A 28 4.77 -3.00 -3.71
N CYS A 29 4.23 -4.07 -4.30
CA CYS A 29 3.02 -4.06 -5.09
C CYS A 29 1.99 -4.90 -4.36
N VAL A 30 1.00 -4.27 -3.74
CA VAL A 30 0.04 -4.95 -2.85
C VAL A 30 -1.39 -4.59 -3.21
N GLY A 31 -2.30 -5.55 -3.07
CA GLY A 31 -3.74 -5.28 -3.22
C GLY A 31 -4.35 -4.53 -2.03
N TYR A 32 -3.75 -4.70 -0.85
CA TYR A 32 -4.24 -4.13 0.40
C TYR A 32 -3.06 -3.77 1.31
N PHE A 33 -3.19 -2.65 2.03
CA PHE A 33 -2.18 -2.18 2.98
C PHE A 33 -2.84 -1.89 4.33
N ASN A 34 -2.29 -2.46 5.39
CA ASN A 34 -2.77 -2.27 6.76
C ASN A 34 -1.65 -1.88 7.71
N LEU A 35 -2.02 -1.17 8.77
CA LEU A 35 -1.06 -0.63 9.72
C LEU A 35 -0.37 -1.70 10.57
N ARG A 36 -1.08 -2.77 10.93
CA ARG A 36 -0.53 -3.86 11.75
C ARG A 36 0.65 -4.54 11.07
N GLY A 37 0.51 -4.87 9.80
CA GLY A 37 1.59 -5.41 8.97
C GLY A 37 2.69 -4.38 8.73
N TRP A 38 2.34 -3.11 8.54
CA TRP A 38 3.34 -2.05 8.39
C TRP A 38 4.23 -1.88 9.62
N LYS A 39 3.66 -1.88 10.82
CA LYS A 39 4.42 -1.79 12.09
C LYS A 39 5.51 -2.86 12.18
N ALA A 40 5.25 -4.06 11.67
CA ALA A 40 6.21 -5.15 11.67
C ALA A 40 7.40 -4.93 10.70
N LEU A 41 7.33 -3.94 9.81
CA LEU A 41 8.38 -3.60 8.83
C LEU A 41 8.93 -2.19 9.00
N ALA A 42 8.20 -1.29 9.68
CA ALA A 42 8.48 0.13 9.77
C ALA A 42 9.92 0.44 10.21
N ASP A 43 10.44 -0.28 11.21
CA ASP A 43 11.82 -0.09 11.69
C ASP A 43 12.88 -0.37 10.62
N SER A 44 12.60 -1.28 9.68
CA SER A 44 13.55 -1.60 8.60
C SER A 44 13.69 -0.43 7.62
N VAL A 45 12.64 0.37 7.49
CA VAL A 45 12.56 1.53 6.60
C VAL A 45 13.16 2.77 7.27
N GLU A 46 13.19 2.82 8.60
CA GLU A 46 13.79 3.93 9.34
C GLU A 46 15.28 4.11 9.08
N ALA A 47 15.98 3.00 8.79
CA ALA A 47 17.39 3.01 8.43
C ALA A 47 17.70 3.75 7.12
N TRP A 48 16.68 4.03 6.30
CA TRP A 48 16.88 4.69 5.02
C TRP A 48 16.77 6.22 5.15
N HIS A 49 17.58 6.92 4.36
CA HIS A 49 17.65 8.38 4.36
C HIS A 49 16.39 9.06 3.78
N GLY A 50 15.58 8.32 3.02
CA GLY A 50 14.46 8.88 2.25
C GLY A 50 14.89 9.46 0.90
N GLY A 51 13.91 9.70 0.03
CA GLY A 51 14.16 10.21 -1.33
C GLY A 51 14.43 9.12 -2.37
N GLU A 52 14.96 9.51 -3.53
CA GLU A 52 15.18 8.58 -4.65
C GLU A 52 16.24 7.52 -4.32
N GLY A 53 15.91 6.26 -4.59
CA GLY A 53 16.80 5.11 -4.38
C GLY A 53 17.01 4.69 -2.92
N ASN A 54 16.46 5.43 -1.94
CA ASN A 54 16.61 5.17 -0.51
C ASN A 54 15.26 5.26 0.24
N CYS A 55 14.22 4.64 -0.33
CA CYS A 55 12.88 4.67 0.25
C CYS A 55 12.09 3.38 -0.02
N CYS A 56 11.00 3.22 0.71
CA CYS A 56 9.94 2.26 0.43
C CYS A 56 8.98 2.85 -0.61
N ARG A 57 8.87 2.28 -1.80
CA ARG A 57 7.82 2.63 -2.77
C ARG A 57 6.71 1.60 -2.66
N LEU A 58 5.51 2.07 -2.34
CA LEU A 58 4.32 1.26 -2.18
C LEU A 58 3.34 1.58 -3.30
N LEU A 59 3.08 0.60 -4.16
CA LEU A 59 1.98 0.60 -5.10
C LEU A 59 0.82 -0.20 -4.48
N VAL A 60 -0.29 0.49 -4.20
CA VAL A 60 -1.50 -0.15 -3.68
C VAL A 60 -2.55 -0.22 -4.79
N GLY A 61 -2.91 -1.43 -5.19
CA GLY A 61 -3.99 -1.72 -6.12
C GLY A 61 -5.25 -2.09 -5.36
N MET A 62 -6.08 -1.10 -5.05
CA MET A 62 -7.33 -1.37 -4.34
C MET A 62 -8.29 -2.14 -5.24
N GLN A 63 -8.94 -3.16 -4.68
CA GLN A 63 -10.00 -3.89 -5.35
C GLN A 63 -11.19 -2.97 -5.59
N ARG A 64 -11.69 -2.94 -6.83
CA ARG A 64 -12.89 -2.17 -7.17
C ARG A 64 -14.07 -2.70 -6.36
N LEU A 65 -14.99 -1.80 -6.00
CA LEU A 65 -16.25 -2.25 -5.42
C LEU A 65 -16.99 -3.15 -6.43
N PRO A 66 -17.71 -4.20 -6.00
CA PRO A 66 -18.42 -5.10 -6.91
C PRO A 66 -19.36 -4.38 -7.89
N GLN A 67 -19.95 -3.27 -7.45
CA GLN A 67 -20.80 -2.42 -8.30
C GLN A 67 -20.02 -1.73 -9.43
N GLU A 68 -18.76 -1.37 -9.19
CA GLU A 68 -17.88 -0.74 -10.18
C GLU A 68 -17.34 -1.78 -11.16
N GLU A 69 -17.02 -2.99 -10.70
CA GLU A 69 -16.71 -4.13 -11.57
C GLU A 69 -17.87 -4.46 -12.51
N LEU A 70 -19.10 -4.52 -11.97
CA LEU A 70 -20.30 -4.78 -12.78
C LEU A 70 -20.55 -3.68 -13.82
N ARG A 71 -20.41 -2.42 -13.42
CA ARG A 71 -20.53 -1.28 -14.35
C ARG A 71 -19.47 -1.33 -15.44
N HIS A 72 -18.25 -1.75 -15.10
CA HIS A 72 -17.15 -1.91 -16.06
C HIS A 72 -17.41 -3.07 -17.03
N ALA A 73 -17.83 -4.23 -16.52
CA ALA A 73 -18.17 -5.40 -17.33
C ALA A 73 -19.33 -5.14 -18.32
N LYS A 74 -20.25 -4.23 -17.96
CA LYS A 74 -21.39 -3.82 -18.80
C LYS A 74 -21.08 -2.72 -19.81
N ARG A 75 -19.85 -2.21 -19.90
CA ARG A 75 -19.48 -1.19 -20.91
C ARG A 75 -19.35 -1.84 -22.29
N LEU A 76 -20.20 -1.40 -23.23
CA LEU A 76 -20.26 -1.89 -24.62
C LEU A 76 -19.14 -1.35 -25.53
N HIS A 77 -18.39 -0.33 -25.09
CA HIS A 77 -17.27 0.24 -25.84
C HIS A 77 -16.00 0.30 -24.99
N LYS A 78 -14.91 -0.29 -25.49
CA LYS A 78 -13.53 -0.02 -25.05
C LYS A 78 -13.12 1.37 -25.55
N GLN A 79 -13.71 2.42 -24.98
CA GLN A 79 -13.13 3.74 -25.14
C GLN A 79 -11.85 3.76 -24.30
N ASP A 80 -10.78 4.28 -24.89
CA ASP A 80 -9.47 4.51 -24.29
C ASP A 80 -9.64 4.88 -22.80
N ASP A 81 -9.06 4.09 -21.88
CA ASP A 81 -9.23 4.14 -20.41
C ASP A 81 -8.63 5.41 -19.77
N ARG A 82 -8.77 6.55 -20.45
CA ARG A 82 -8.28 7.86 -20.04
C ARG A 82 -9.34 8.47 -19.14
N ILE A 83 -9.18 8.20 -17.85
CA ILE A 83 -9.91 8.88 -16.78
C ILE A 83 -9.59 10.37 -16.86
N ASP A 84 -10.61 11.22 -16.87
CA ASP A 84 -10.42 12.67 -16.78
C ASP A 84 -9.81 13.06 -15.42
N ASN A 85 -9.11 14.21 -15.35
CA ASN A 85 -8.41 14.62 -14.13
C ASN A 85 -9.36 14.83 -12.93
N GLN A 86 -10.60 15.24 -13.16
CA GLN A 86 -11.58 15.48 -12.09
C GLN A 86 -12.04 14.16 -11.46
N THR A 87 -12.31 13.16 -12.30
CA THR A 87 -12.63 11.80 -11.89
C THR A 87 -11.45 11.15 -11.18
N ALA A 88 -10.22 11.35 -11.67
CA ALA A 88 -9.01 10.87 -11.00
C ALA A 88 -8.84 11.49 -9.60
N LEU A 89 -9.07 12.80 -9.47
CA LEU A 89 -8.96 13.50 -8.19
C LEU A 89 -10.04 13.03 -7.19
N ARG A 90 -11.28 12.84 -7.65
CA ARG A 90 -12.39 12.32 -6.84
C ARG A 90 -12.12 10.90 -6.35
N LEU A 91 -11.66 10.02 -7.24
CA LEU A 91 -11.28 8.65 -6.89
C LEU A 91 -10.15 8.64 -5.87
N LYS A 92 -9.10 9.45 -6.09
CA LYS A 92 -7.99 9.59 -5.13
C LYS A 92 -8.45 10.03 -3.74
N ARG A 93 -9.39 10.99 -3.65
CA ARG A 93 -9.94 11.45 -2.36
C ARG A 93 -10.75 10.37 -1.66
N ARG A 94 -11.70 9.76 -2.39
CA ARG A 94 -12.52 8.66 -1.85
C ARG A 94 -11.67 7.51 -1.35
N LEU A 95 -10.61 7.14 -2.08
CA LEU A 95 -9.70 6.08 -1.67
C LEU A 95 -8.80 6.47 -0.51
N ALA A 96 -8.39 7.73 -0.40
CA ALA A 96 -7.67 8.21 0.78
C ALA A 96 -8.58 8.18 2.01
N GLU A 97 -9.88 8.45 1.85
CA GLU A 97 -10.89 8.32 2.91
C GLU A 97 -11.12 6.86 3.30
N GLU A 98 -11.30 5.96 2.32
CA GLU A 98 -11.43 4.51 2.57
C GLU A 98 -10.15 3.94 3.20
N PHE A 99 -8.97 4.39 2.78
CA PHE A 99 -7.69 4.04 3.40
C PHE A 99 -7.64 4.52 4.86
N ARG A 100 -8.06 5.76 5.12
CA ARG A 100 -8.16 6.29 6.49
C ARG A 100 -9.14 5.49 7.33
N GLU A 101 -10.30 5.13 6.79
CA GLU A 101 -11.29 4.31 7.47
C GLU A 101 -10.74 2.91 7.76
N GLN A 102 -10.04 2.29 6.81
CA GLN A 102 -9.35 1.01 6.97
C GLN A 102 -8.25 1.06 8.05
N LEU A 103 -7.53 2.18 8.17
CA LEU A 103 -6.57 2.43 9.25
C LEU A 103 -7.23 2.53 10.63
N THR A 104 -8.56 2.69 10.69
CA THR A 104 -9.37 2.78 11.92
C THR A 104 -10.30 1.56 12.15
N VAL A 105 -10.25 0.52 11.31
CA VAL A 105 -11.10 -0.67 11.48
C VAL A 105 -10.63 -1.51 12.67
N GLY A 106 -11.43 -1.50 13.73
CA GLY A 106 -11.21 -2.24 14.98
C GLY A 106 -11.37 -1.35 16.21
N VAL A 107 -10.97 -1.83 17.38
CA VAL A 107 -10.77 -0.98 18.56
C VAL A 107 -9.37 -0.35 18.40
N PRO A 108 -9.24 0.96 18.20
CA PRO A 108 -7.95 1.60 18.06
C PRO A 108 -7.14 1.39 19.34
N THR A 109 -5.99 0.73 19.21
CA THR A 109 -5.04 0.57 20.32
C THR A 109 -4.03 1.71 20.32
N ARG A 110 -3.39 1.96 21.46
CA ARG A 110 -2.28 2.93 21.55
C ARG A 110 -1.17 2.62 20.54
N GLU A 111 -0.89 1.32 20.34
CA GLU A 111 0.08 0.87 19.35
C GLU A 111 -0.32 1.19 17.91
N ASP A 112 -1.62 1.23 17.61
CA ASP A 112 -2.11 1.63 16.28
C ASP A 112 -1.95 3.14 16.09
N GLU A 113 -2.16 3.95 17.12
CA GLU A 113 -1.89 5.39 17.05
C GLU A 113 -0.40 5.68 16.82
N GLU A 114 0.48 5.01 17.56
CA GLU A 114 1.94 5.14 17.42
C GLU A 114 2.40 4.72 16.01
N GLY A 115 1.92 3.59 15.50
CA GLY A 115 2.21 3.16 14.13
C GLY A 115 1.71 4.15 13.07
N LEU A 116 0.55 4.77 13.28
CA LEU A 116 -0.01 5.74 12.33
C LEU A 116 0.83 7.02 12.32
N ARG A 117 1.25 7.50 13.50
CA ARG A 117 2.15 8.64 13.63
C ARG A 117 3.50 8.37 12.95
N GLN A 118 4.05 7.17 13.14
CA GLN A 118 5.30 6.75 12.50
C GLN A 118 5.17 6.73 10.96
N LEU A 119 4.14 6.07 10.42
CA LEU A 119 3.89 6.05 8.98
C LEU A 119 3.71 7.47 8.42
N ALA A 120 2.96 8.33 9.11
CA ALA A 120 2.78 9.71 8.71
C ALA A 120 4.11 10.49 8.66
N GLN A 121 5.03 10.22 9.59
CA GLN A 121 6.36 10.82 9.59
C GLN A 121 7.21 10.29 8.43
N GLN A 122 7.23 8.98 8.21
CA GLN A 122 7.95 8.37 7.10
C GLN A 122 7.49 8.88 5.72
N LEU A 123 6.20 9.15 5.57
CA LEU A 123 5.65 9.78 4.36
C LEU A 123 6.15 11.23 4.20
N ARG A 124 6.18 12.02 5.28
CA ARG A 124 6.70 13.39 5.25
C ARG A 124 8.18 13.43 4.91
N ASP A 125 8.96 12.51 5.48
CA ASP A 125 10.40 12.39 5.28
C ASP A 125 10.77 11.68 3.96
N LYS A 126 9.76 11.32 3.15
CA LYS A 126 9.93 10.59 1.87
C LYS A 126 10.67 9.25 2.03
N LYS A 127 10.70 8.68 3.23
CA LYS A 127 11.15 7.30 3.47
C LYS A 127 10.12 6.29 2.95
N VAL A 128 8.85 6.70 2.88
CA VAL A 128 7.78 5.94 2.24
C VAL A 128 7.13 6.80 1.17
N GLN A 129 6.90 6.23 0.00
CA GLN A 129 6.19 6.86 -1.10
C GLN A 129 5.04 5.95 -1.53
N VAL A 130 3.81 6.46 -1.47
CA VAL A 130 2.62 5.68 -1.80
C VAL A 130 2.00 6.16 -3.10
N LYS A 131 1.74 5.23 -4.00
CA LYS A 131 0.98 5.45 -5.23
C LYS A 131 -0.22 4.51 -5.27
N LEU A 132 -1.39 5.09 -5.55
CA LEU A 132 -2.61 4.33 -5.79
C LEU A 132 -2.69 3.96 -7.28
N PHE A 133 -2.99 2.70 -7.57
CA PHE A 133 -3.17 2.19 -8.93
C PHE A 133 -4.61 1.73 -9.14
N LEU A 134 -5.34 2.43 -10.03
CA LEU A 134 -6.80 2.29 -10.15
C LEU A 134 -7.29 1.96 -11.57
N ARG A 135 -6.35 1.86 -12.52
CA ARG A 135 -6.67 1.63 -13.93
C ARG A 135 -7.23 0.23 -14.16
N HIS A 136 -6.70 -0.76 -13.46
CA HIS A 136 -7.17 -2.14 -13.43
C HIS A 136 -6.73 -2.80 -12.10
N PRO A 137 -7.38 -3.90 -11.68
CA PRO A 137 -6.86 -4.74 -10.59
C PRO A 137 -5.43 -5.19 -10.90
N LEU A 138 -4.58 -5.19 -9.87
CA LEU A 138 -3.18 -5.67 -9.95
C LEU A 138 -3.10 -7.19 -9.93
#